data_AF-A0A7X0FYP6-F1
#
_entry.id   AF-A0A7X0FYP6-F1
#
_cell.length_a   1.000
_cell.length_b   1.000
_cell.length_c   1.000
_cell.angle_alpha   90.00
_cell.angle_beta   90.00
_cell.angle_gamma   90.00
#
_symmetry.space_group_name_H-M   'P 1'
#
loop_
_entity.id
_entity.type
_entity.pdbx_description
1 polymer ?
#
loop_
_entity_poly.entity_id
_entity_poly.type
_entity_poly.pdbx_seq_one_letter_code
_entity_poly.pdbx_strand_id
1 'polypeptide(L)'
;MRFRRLAAVATIVLVLAVLAGCGGAPPREQRSRMEVVLLPDGGAHVDLYAAGRLRSDAEVRALAGRVAGALFPRAERVRVRTRKDRGAPFARAEIARAYRTGHRPFLRIDTSGAARELVARGFDDTAMQLRLPPVSVTASPDISGNRRWHLREGGAPPVIRVGMRPRPERWYGVMALPALGALGVALAFFVRRRALAAPAAGLAVAAALLALPLGAGRRGADLGVAGLLGGTALDVASVAPLTALPLGMPAAMLLGAMAVRGLRGPAVRHEHEAPPRDTGAFW
;
A
#
# COMPACT_ATOMS: atom_id res chain seq x y z
N MET A 1 74.55 11.19 -3.88
CA MET A 1 73.43 11.92 -4.53
C MET A 1 72.53 11.08 -5.47
N ARG A 2 72.88 9.82 -5.83
CA ARG A 2 72.12 9.02 -6.81
C ARG A 2 70.88 8.28 -6.27
N PHE A 3 70.89 7.86 -5.00
CA PHE A 3 69.77 7.12 -4.39
C PHE A 3 68.51 7.96 -4.14
N ARG A 4 68.64 9.24 -3.75
CA ARG A 4 67.49 10.13 -3.54
C ARG A 4 66.73 10.44 -4.82
N ARG A 5 67.42 10.53 -5.96
CA ARG A 5 66.78 10.73 -7.27
C ARG A 5 66.06 9.47 -7.76
N LEU A 6 66.63 8.28 -7.52
CA LEU A 6 65.98 7.00 -7.83
C LEU A 6 64.72 6.79 -6.98
N ALA A 7 64.75 7.12 -5.69
CA ALA A 7 63.57 7.04 -4.83
C ALA A 7 62.46 8.00 -5.28
N ALA A 8 62.81 9.24 -5.64
CA ALA A 8 61.85 10.21 -6.15
C ALA A 8 61.19 9.74 -7.46
N VAL A 9 61.96 9.18 -8.39
CA VAL A 9 61.42 8.65 -9.66
C VAL A 9 60.54 7.43 -9.41
N ALA A 10 60.94 6.51 -8.54
CA ALA A 10 60.14 5.34 -8.18
C ALA A 10 58.80 5.74 -7.52
N THR A 11 58.81 6.79 -6.69
CA THR A 11 57.60 7.29 -6.02
C THR A 11 56.66 7.95 -7.03
N ILE A 12 57.19 8.71 -8.00
CA ILE A 12 56.39 9.33 -9.06
C ILE A 12 55.78 8.26 -9.98
N VAL A 13 56.54 7.22 -10.34
CA VAL A 13 56.04 6.11 -11.16
C VAL A 13 54.98 5.30 -10.40
N LEU A 14 55.14 5.10 -9.08
CA LEU A 14 54.14 4.42 -8.25
C LEU A 14 52.84 5.25 -8.16
N VAL A 15 52.94 6.57 -8.00
CA VAL A 15 51.79 7.48 -7.96
C VAL A 15 51.07 7.52 -9.31
N LEU A 16 51.80 7.55 -10.43
CA LEU A 16 51.24 7.46 -11.78
C LEU A 16 50.59 6.10 -12.04
N ALA A 17 51.16 5.01 -11.54
CA ALA A 17 50.57 3.67 -11.64
C ALA A 17 49.29 3.53 -10.80
N VAL A 18 49.22 4.17 -9.63
CA VAL A 18 47.99 4.22 -8.80
C VAL A 18 46.91 5.08 -9.44
N LEU A 19 47.28 6.20 -10.09
CA LEU A 19 46.34 7.04 -10.84
C LEU A 19 45.86 6.38 -12.14
N ALA A 20 46.71 5.64 -12.85
CA ALA A 20 46.32 4.85 -14.02
C ALA A 20 45.52 3.58 -13.63
N GLY A 21 45.77 3.02 -12.44
CA GLY A 21 45.00 1.93 -11.84
C GLY A 21 43.61 2.33 -11.34
N CYS A 22 43.29 3.63 -11.29
CA CYS A 22 41.93 4.15 -11.10
C CYS A 22 41.14 4.27 -12.43
N GLY A 23 41.62 3.61 -13.48
CA GLY A 23 40.95 3.51 -14.77
C GLY A 23 39.87 2.43 -14.78
N GLY A 24 38.61 2.86 -14.73
CA GLY A 24 37.46 2.07 -15.18
C GLY A 24 36.79 1.24 -14.09
N ALA A 25 35.86 1.86 -13.36
CA ALA A 25 34.76 1.08 -12.80
C ALA A 25 34.12 0.30 -13.97
N PRO A 26 33.87 -1.01 -13.84
CA PRO A 26 33.20 -1.77 -14.89
C PRO A 26 31.88 -1.06 -15.24
N PRO A 27 31.47 -1.03 -16.52
CA PRO A 27 30.19 -0.42 -16.88
C PRO A 27 29.13 -1.06 -16.00
N ARG A 28 28.51 -0.23 -15.13
CA ARG A 28 27.41 -0.70 -14.26
C ARG A 28 26.43 -1.42 -15.16
N GLU A 29 26.16 -2.69 -14.88
CA GLU A 29 25.15 -3.47 -15.59
C GLU A 29 23.91 -2.58 -15.74
N GLN A 30 23.56 -2.28 -16.99
CA GLN A 30 22.53 -1.31 -17.35
C GLN A 30 21.16 -1.93 -17.10
N ARG A 31 20.83 -2.09 -15.82
CA ARG A 31 19.62 -2.73 -15.36
C ARG A 31 18.54 -1.67 -15.26
N SER A 32 17.54 -1.76 -16.12
CA SER A 32 16.30 -1.04 -15.92
C SER A 32 15.37 -1.92 -15.06
N ARG A 33 14.55 -1.29 -14.21
CA ARG A 33 13.54 -1.98 -13.42
C ARG A 33 12.18 -1.37 -13.73
N MET A 34 11.21 -2.23 -14.00
CA MET A 34 9.84 -1.86 -14.25
C MET A 34 8.93 -2.51 -13.20
N GLU A 35 8.14 -1.72 -12.51
CA GLU A 35 7.11 -2.22 -11.60
C GLU A 35 5.72 -1.90 -12.16
N VAL A 36 4.92 -2.92 -12.38
CA VAL A 36 3.54 -2.79 -12.85
C VAL A 36 2.62 -3.09 -11.67
N VAL A 37 1.84 -2.12 -11.25
CA VAL A 37 0.91 -2.24 -10.12
C VAL A 37 -0.51 -2.14 -10.63
N LEU A 38 -1.29 -3.20 -10.49
CA LEU A 38 -2.73 -3.16 -10.78
C LEU A 38 -3.48 -2.64 -9.54
N LEU A 39 -4.34 -1.65 -9.75
CA LEU A 39 -5.11 -1.02 -8.69
C LEU A 39 -6.49 -1.69 -8.56
N PRO A 40 -7.13 -1.63 -7.38
CA PRO A 40 -8.44 -2.26 -7.19
C PRO A 40 -9.57 -1.58 -7.96
N ASP A 41 -9.45 -0.31 -8.34
CA ASP A 41 -10.46 0.47 -9.06
C ASP A 41 -10.50 0.22 -10.58
N GLY A 42 -9.70 -0.72 -11.08
CA GLY A 42 -9.52 -0.97 -12.51
C GLY A 42 -8.34 -0.21 -13.12
N GLY A 43 -7.67 0.67 -12.38
CA GLY A 43 -6.47 1.39 -12.82
C GLY A 43 -5.20 0.56 -12.76
N ALA A 44 -4.10 1.12 -13.26
CA ALA A 44 -2.76 0.59 -13.07
C ALA A 44 -1.70 1.69 -13.04
N HIS A 45 -0.57 1.43 -12.39
CA HIS A 45 0.63 2.26 -12.48
C HIS A 45 1.77 1.44 -13.09
N VAL A 46 2.60 2.08 -13.92
CA VAL A 46 3.87 1.53 -14.40
C VAL A 46 4.98 2.46 -13.94
N ASP A 47 5.81 1.97 -13.04
CA ASP A 47 6.97 2.68 -12.50
C ASP A 47 8.22 2.19 -13.23
N LEU A 48 8.85 3.09 -13.99
CA LEU A 48 10.07 2.81 -14.74
C LEU A 48 11.27 3.48 -14.07
N TYR A 49 12.19 2.64 -13.59
CA TYR A 49 13.48 3.01 -13.05
C TYR A 49 14.53 2.74 -14.14
N ALA A 50 14.97 3.81 -14.81
CA ALA A 50 15.95 3.75 -15.87
C ALA A 50 17.21 4.52 -15.46
N ALA A 51 18.21 3.81 -14.93
CA ALA A 51 19.46 4.42 -14.52
C ALA A 51 20.40 4.65 -15.73
N GLY A 52 21.03 5.82 -15.79
CA GLY A 52 22.31 6.04 -16.48
C GLY A 52 22.30 6.21 -18.00
N ARG A 53 21.22 5.90 -18.74
CA ARG A 53 21.23 5.96 -20.22
C ARG A 53 20.43 7.11 -20.84
N LEU A 54 19.40 7.60 -20.15
CA LEU A 54 18.53 8.66 -20.66
C LEU A 54 19.07 10.02 -20.24
N ARG A 55 19.07 10.98 -21.18
CA ARG A 55 19.74 12.29 -21.01
C ARG A 55 18.91 13.30 -20.24
N SER A 56 17.61 13.03 -20.07
CA SER A 56 16.70 13.92 -19.37
C SER A 56 15.48 13.20 -18.77
N ASP A 57 14.89 13.80 -17.74
CA ASP A 57 13.61 13.35 -17.16
C ASP A 57 12.47 13.32 -18.19
N ALA A 58 12.53 14.17 -19.23
CA ALA A 58 11.56 14.17 -20.31
C ALA A 58 11.65 12.88 -21.16
N GLU A 59 12.86 12.39 -21.42
CA GLU A 59 13.07 11.12 -22.13
C GLU A 59 12.59 9.92 -21.31
N VAL A 60 12.85 9.92 -19.99
CA VAL A 60 12.34 8.87 -19.09
C VAL A 60 10.81 8.85 -19.08
N ARG A 61 10.17 10.02 -19.00
CA ARG A 61 8.70 10.13 -19.07
C ARG A 61 8.16 9.67 -20.43
N ALA A 62 8.80 10.07 -21.54
CA ALA A 62 8.37 9.65 -22.87
C ALA A 62 8.50 8.13 -23.05
N LEU A 63 9.58 7.54 -22.56
CA LEU A 63 9.77 6.08 -22.58
C LEU A 63 8.74 5.36 -21.72
N ALA A 64 8.52 5.81 -20.47
CA ALA A 64 7.51 5.25 -19.59
C ALA A 64 6.10 5.33 -20.20
N GLY A 65 5.77 6.43 -20.91
CA GLY A 65 4.52 6.57 -21.63
C GLY A 65 4.35 5.55 -22.76
N ARG A 66 5.38 5.35 -23.59
CA ARG A 66 5.35 4.35 -24.67
C ARG A 66 5.27 2.92 -24.13
N VAL A 67 6.06 2.62 -23.11
CA VAL A 67 6.02 1.33 -22.41
C VAL A 67 4.63 1.06 -21.82
N ALA A 68 4.04 2.04 -21.13
CA ALA A 68 2.70 1.92 -20.58
C ALA A 68 1.61 1.73 -21.67
N GLY A 69 1.69 2.48 -22.76
CA GLY A 69 0.79 2.32 -23.91
C GLY A 69 0.92 0.95 -24.58
N ALA A 70 2.13 0.40 -24.63
CA ALA A 70 2.37 -0.94 -25.14
C ALA A 70 1.82 -2.04 -24.23
N LEU A 71 1.93 -1.89 -22.91
CA LEU A 71 1.38 -2.85 -21.94
C LEU A 71 -0.15 -2.79 -21.87
N PHE A 72 -0.73 -1.60 -22.03
CA PHE A 72 -2.16 -1.35 -21.89
C PHE A 72 -2.71 -0.61 -23.13
N PRO A 73 -2.81 -1.29 -24.29
CA PRO A 73 -3.21 -0.64 -25.55
C PRO A 73 -4.68 -0.16 -25.54
N ARG A 74 -5.49 -0.65 -24.60
CA ARG A 74 -6.90 -0.25 -24.43
C ARG A 74 -7.11 0.82 -23.37
N ALA A 75 -6.03 1.34 -22.79
CA ALA A 75 -6.13 2.39 -21.79
C ALA A 75 -6.71 3.67 -22.40
N GLU A 76 -7.70 4.27 -21.74
CA GLU A 76 -8.35 5.49 -22.20
C GLU A 76 -7.40 6.70 -22.03
N ARG A 77 -6.64 6.74 -20.94
CA ARG A 77 -5.69 7.82 -20.62
C ARG A 77 -4.48 7.29 -19.89
N VAL A 78 -3.30 7.76 -20.30
CA VAL A 78 -2.02 7.54 -19.62
C VAL A 78 -1.44 8.89 -19.22
N ARG A 79 -1.19 9.09 -17.93
CA ARG A 79 -0.56 10.31 -17.39
C ARG A 79 0.80 9.96 -16.85
N VAL A 80 1.86 10.63 -17.33
CA VAL A 80 3.23 10.31 -16.90
C VAL A 80 3.82 11.44 -16.07
N ARG A 81 4.38 11.11 -14.91
CA ARG A 81 5.02 12.05 -13.99
C ARG A 81 6.35 11.49 -13.48
N THR A 82 7.33 12.36 -13.30
CA THR A 82 8.56 11.99 -12.60
C THR A 82 8.28 12.00 -11.10
N ARG A 83 8.76 10.98 -10.39
CA ARG A 83 8.66 10.82 -8.94
C ARG A 83 10.05 10.45 -8.40
N LYS A 84 10.19 10.48 -7.09
CA LYS A 84 11.39 10.01 -6.38
C LYS A 84 10.98 8.94 -5.40
N ASP A 85 11.69 7.82 -5.39
CA ASP A 85 11.58 6.79 -4.35
C ASP A 85 12.98 6.52 -3.80
N ARG A 86 13.14 6.57 -2.47
CA ARG A 86 14.43 6.42 -1.78
C ARG A 86 15.57 7.27 -2.39
N GLY A 87 15.24 8.48 -2.85
CA GLY A 87 16.21 9.40 -3.48
C GLY A 87 16.50 9.12 -4.96
N ALA A 88 16.03 8.01 -5.53
CA ALA A 88 16.19 7.70 -6.95
C ALA A 88 15.00 8.24 -7.78
N PRO A 89 15.24 9.01 -8.85
CA PRO A 89 14.18 9.44 -9.75
C PRO A 89 13.66 8.26 -10.59
N PHE A 90 12.35 8.24 -10.82
CA PHE A 90 11.69 7.29 -11.71
C PHE A 90 10.50 7.95 -12.40
N ALA A 91 10.07 7.41 -13.54
CA ALA A 91 8.85 7.86 -14.19
C ALA A 91 7.70 6.91 -13.86
N ARG A 92 6.60 7.47 -13.33
CA ARG A 92 5.34 6.77 -13.10
C ARG A 92 4.37 7.12 -14.22
N ALA A 93 3.88 6.11 -14.93
CA ALA A 93 2.74 6.22 -15.83
C ALA A 93 1.48 5.73 -15.12
N GLU A 94 0.52 6.61 -14.91
CA GLU A 94 -0.78 6.35 -14.32
C GLU A 94 -1.78 6.04 -15.44
N ILE A 95 -2.38 4.85 -15.40
CA ILE A 95 -3.25 4.30 -16.43
C ILE A 95 -4.66 4.21 -15.87
N ALA A 96 -5.58 4.95 -16.49
CA ALA A 96 -7.01 4.83 -16.18
C ALA A 96 -7.60 3.61 -16.89
N ARG A 97 -8.40 2.82 -16.17
CA ARG A 97 -9.11 1.64 -16.72
C ARG A 97 -8.20 0.66 -17.45
N ALA A 98 -7.10 0.27 -16.80
CA ALA A 98 -6.21 -0.79 -17.27
C ALA A 98 -6.93 -2.12 -17.47
N TYR A 99 -7.98 -2.40 -16.68
CA TYR A 99 -8.88 -3.52 -16.87
C TYR A 99 -10.33 -3.13 -16.51
N ARG A 100 -11.29 -3.93 -16.99
CA ARG A 100 -12.70 -3.76 -16.66
C ARG A 100 -12.99 -4.46 -15.34
N THR A 101 -13.45 -3.72 -14.34
CA THR A 101 -13.94 -4.25 -13.06
C THR A 101 -15.24 -5.04 -13.24
N GLY A 102 -15.54 -5.94 -12.31
CA GLY A 102 -16.74 -6.77 -12.36
C GLY A 102 -16.61 -8.07 -11.57
N HIS A 103 -17.56 -9.00 -11.76
CA HIS A 103 -17.60 -10.25 -10.98
C HIS A 103 -16.43 -11.21 -11.26
N ARG A 104 -15.86 -11.18 -12.48
CA ARG A 104 -14.70 -12.00 -12.88
C ARG A 104 -13.80 -11.20 -13.83
N PRO A 105 -13.09 -10.18 -13.33
CA PRO A 105 -12.28 -9.34 -14.19
C PRO A 105 -11.07 -10.12 -14.67
N PHE A 106 -10.75 -9.92 -15.96
CA PHE A 106 -9.66 -10.57 -16.64
C PHE A 106 -8.84 -9.53 -17.39
N LEU A 107 -7.52 -9.69 -17.33
CA LEU A 107 -6.56 -8.82 -17.98
C LEU A 107 -5.48 -9.67 -18.66
N ARG A 108 -5.16 -9.31 -19.90
CA ARG A 108 -4.00 -9.82 -20.63
C ARG A 108 -3.01 -8.68 -20.80
N ILE A 109 -1.79 -8.86 -20.31
CA ILE A 109 -0.67 -7.94 -20.45
C ILE A 109 0.33 -8.57 -21.41
N ASP A 110 0.50 -7.96 -22.58
CA ASP A 110 1.49 -8.37 -23.56
C ASP A 110 2.75 -7.53 -23.37
N THR A 111 3.85 -8.16 -22.92
CA THR A 111 5.09 -7.44 -22.62
C THR A 111 5.97 -7.23 -23.85
N SER A 112 5.61 -7.79 -25.01
CA SER A 112 6.43 -7.72 -26.23
C SER A 112 6.64 -6.29 -26.73
N GLY A 113 5.60 -5.46 -26.72
CA GLY A 113 5.71 -4.05 -27.10
C GLY A 113 6.61 -3.26 -26.14
N ALA A 114 6.46 -3.50 -24.83
CA ALA A 114 7.30 -2.88 -23.81
C ALA A 114 8.77 -3.29 -23.93
N ALA A 115 9.04 -4.58 -24.15
CA ALA A 115 10.38 -5.09 -24.37
C ALA A 115 11.04 -4.43 -25.60
N ARG A 116 10.31 -4.31 -26.72
CA ARG A 116 10.81 -3.62 -27.92
C ARG A 116 11.17 -2.16 -27.65
N GLU A 117 10.31 -1.42 -26.95
CA GLU A 117 10.59 -0.02 -26.58
C GLU A 117 11.82 0.14 -25.68
N LEU A 118 12.01 -0.79 -24.74
CA LEU A 118 13.15 -0.81 -23.83
C LEU A 118 14.46 -1.14 -24.56
N VAL A 119 14.46 -2.19 -25.39
CA VAL A 119 15.62 -2.60 -26.21
C VAL A 119 15.97 -1.52 -27.23
N ALA A 120 14.98 -0.87 -27.85
CA ALA A 120 15.23 0.25 -28.79
C ALA A 120 15.93 1.46 -28.12
N ARG A 121 15.89 1.55 -26.78
CA ARG A 121 16.65 2.54 -25.99
C ARG A 121 17.87 1.95 -25.31
N GLY A 122 18.19 0.69 -25.60
CA GLY A 122 19.33 -0.07 -25.11
C GLY A 122 19.20 -0.58 -23.68
N PHE A 123 17.99 -0.86 -23.23
CA PHE A 123 17.79 -1.60 -21.98
C PHE A 123 17.64 -3.08 -22.29
N ASP A 124 18.78 -3.75 -22.41
CA ASP A 124 18.88 -5.13 -22.94
C ASP A 124 18.46 -6.19 -21.92
N ASP A 125 18.47 -5.88 -20.62
CA ASP A 125 17.86 -6.65 -19.55
C ASP A 125 17.06 -5.74 -18.60
N THR A 126 15.75 -5.92 -18.58
CA THR A 126 14.84 -5.19 -17.70
C THR A 126 14.12 -6.13 -16.74
N ALA A 127 14.31 -5.93 -15.44
CA ALA A 127 13.58 -6.66 -14.42
C ALA A 127 12.16 -6.09 -14.27
N MET A 128 11.15 -6.89 -14.61
CA MET A 128 9.73 -6.56 -14.47
C MET A 128 9.15 -7.24 -13.22
N GLN A 129 8.40 -6.49 -12.41
CA GLN A 129 7.62 -7.03 -11.28
C GLN A 129 6.15 -6.64 -11.42
N LEU A 130 5.24 -7.60 -11.27
CA LEU A 130 3.80 -7.36 -11.26
C LEU A 130 3.24 -7.44 -9.84
N ARG A 131 2.67 -6.33 -9.35
CA ARG A 131 1.90 -6.28 -8.11
C ARG A 131 0.41 -6.31 -8.44
N LEU A 132 -0.30 -7.20 -7.77
CA LEU A 132 -1.74 -7.40 -7.97
C LEU A 132 -2.50 -6.87 -6.74
N PRO A 133 -3.76 -6.44 -6.91
CA PRO A 133 -4.60 -6.06 -5.79
C PRO A 133 -4.76 -7.25 -4.82
N PRO A 134 -5.00 -6.99 -3.52
CA PRO A 134 -5.07 -8.01 -2.48
C PRO A 134 -6.40 -8.80 -2.51
N VAL A 135 -6.75 -9.36 -3.66
CA VAL A 135 -7.92 -10.23 -3.89
C VAL A 135 -7.45 -11.63 -4.29
N SER A 136 -8.37 -12.58 -4.44
CA SER A 136 -8.01 -13.89 -5.01
C SER A 136 -7.68 -13.73 -6.50
N VAL A 137 -6.44 -14.01 -6.87
CA VAL A 137 -5.93 -13.81 -8.25
C VAL A 137 -5.20 -15.05 -8.75
N THR A 138 -5.47 -15.41 -10.01
CA THR A 138 -4.65 -16.34 -10.79
C THR A 138 -3.84 -15.56 -11.81
N ALA A 139 -2.53 -15.77 -11.84
CA ALA A 139 -1.63 -15.20 -12.84
C ALA A 139 -0.94 -16.33 -13.60
N SER A 140 -0.79 -16.20 -14.91
CA SER A 140 -0.06 -17.16 -15.74
C SER A 140 0.70 -16.43 -16.84
N PRO A 141 1.99 -16.74 -17.08
CA PRO A 141 2.79 -17.75 -16.38
C PRO A 141 3.29 -17.24 -15.02
N ASP A 142 3.09 -17.98 -13.93
CA ASP A 142 3.66 -17.66 -12.61
C ASP A 142 4.91 -18.52 -12.37
N ILE A 143 6.02 -18.13 -12.99
CA ILE A 143 7.23 -18.96 -13.06
C ILE A 143 7.98 -19.02 -11.72
N SER A 144 7.83 -18.00 -10.86
CA SER A 144 8.64 -17.84 -9.65
C SER A 144 7.85 -17.66 -8.36
N GLY A 145 6.50 -17.68 -8.42
CA GLY A 145 5.62 -17.32 -7.29
C GLY A 145 5.70 -15.84 -6.87
N ASN A 146 6.74 -15.14 -7.31
CA ASN A 146 7.04 -13.75 -7.01
C ASN A 146 6.63 -12.79 -8.14
N ARG A 147 6.07 -13.32 -9.25
CA ARG A 147 5.57 -12.53 -10.39
C ARG A 147 6.62 -11.53 -10.88
N ARG A 148 7.83 -12.07 -11.05
CA ARG A 148 8.99 -11.37 -11.60
C ARG A 148 9.42 -12.04 -12.89
N TRP A 149 9.69 -11.22 -13.90
CA TRP A 149 10.18 -11.65 -15.20
C TRP A 149 11.32 -10.74 -15.64
N HIS A 150 12.19 -11.27 -16.47
CA HIS A 150 13.24 -10.48 -17.14
C HIS A 150 12.84 -10.29 -18.59
N LEU A 151 12.76 -9.03 -19.03
CA LEU A 151 12.58 -8.68 -20.42
C LEU A 151 13.97 -8.52 -21.02
N ARG A 152 14.44 -9.55 -21.73
CA ARG A 152 15.77 -9.59 -22.34
C ARG A 152 15.68 -9.43 -23.85
N GLU A 153 16.69 -8.79 -24.44
CA GLU A 153 16.89 -8.81 -25.88
C GLU A 153 16.99 -10.26 -26.40
N GLY A 154 16.27 -10.58 -27.47
CA GLY A 154 16.19 -11.94 -28.03
C GLY A 154 15.42 -12.97 -27.20
N GLY A 155 15.01 -12.64 -25.97
CA GLY A 155 14.17 -13.50 -25.14
C GLY A 155 12.70 -13.46 -25.55
N ALA A 156 11.95 -14.54 -25.32
CA ALA A 156 10.50 -14.56 -25.54
C ALA A 156 9.80 -13.72 -24.44
N PRO A 157 9.22 -12.55 -24.77
CA PRO A 157 8.57 -11.70 -23.78
C PRO A 157 7.29 -12.40 -23.24
N PRO A 158 7.09 -12.46 -21.92
CA PRO A 158 5.95 -13.17 -21.35
C PRO A 158 4.62 -12.46 -21.67
N VAL A 159 3.62 -13.24 -22.05
CA VAL A 159 2.23 -12.77 -22.11
C VAL A 159 1.55 -13.17 -20.82
N ILE A 160 1.28 -12.18 -19.96
CA ILE A 160 0.75 -12.41 -18.63
C ILE A 160 -0.78 -12.34 -18.66
N ARG A 161 -1.44 -13.39 -18.21
CA ARG A 161 -2.89 -13.48 -18.04
C ARG A 161 -3.21 -13.41 -16.56
N VAL A 162 -4.05 -12.46 -16.18
CA VAL A 162 -4.47 -12.22 -14.80
C VAL A 162 -5.97 -12.37 -14.72
N GLY A 163 -6.45 -13.37 -13.98
CA GLY A 163 -7.86 -13.54 -13.63
C GLY A 163 -8.07 -13.23 -12.16
N MET A 164 -9.04 -12.38 -11.82
CA MET A 164 -9.35 -12.07 -10.42
C MET A 164 -10.73 -12.60 -10.05
N ARG A 165 -10.91 -12.89 -8.76
CA ARG A 165 -12.17 -13.37 -8.17
C ARG A 165 -12.46 -12.54 -6.91
N PRO A 166 -13.04 -11.34 -7.05
CA PRO A 166 -13.41 -10.53 -5.91
C PRO A 166 -14.51 -11.22 -5.09
N ARG A 167 -14.46 -11.04 -3.77
CA ARG A 167 -15.45 -11.59 -2.82
C ARG A 167 -16.04 -10.49 -1.94
N PRO A 168 -16.93 -9.63 -2.48
CA PRO A 168 -17.45 -8.47 -1.77
C PRO A 168 -18.18 -8.83 -0.47
N GLU A 169 -18.79 -10.02 -0.39
CA GLU A 169 -19.43 -10.57 0.80
C GLU A 169 -18.51 -10.61 2.03
N ARG A 170 -17.20 -10.80 1.81
CA ARG A 170 -16.21 -10.81 2.90
C ARG A 170 -15.96 -9.44 3.50
N TRP A 171 -16.18 -8.37 2.75
CA TRP A 171 -16.12 -7.01 3.26
C TRP A 171 -17.37 -6.68 4.07
N TYR A 172 -18.56 -7.03 3.57
CA TYR A 172 -19.82 -6.84 4.31
C TYR A 172 -19.81 -7.55 5.65
N GLY A 173 -19.35 -8.81 5.70
CA GLY A 173 -19.22 -9.55 6.96
C GLY A 173 -18.27 -8.90 7.97
N VAL A 174 -17.22 -8.23 7.50
CA VAL A 174 -16.28 -7.50 8.38
C VAL A 174 -16.85 -6.19 8.88
N MET A 175 -17.67 -5.51 8.07
CA MET A 175 -18.30 -4.25 8.45
C MET A 175 -19.56 -4.45 9.31
N ALA A 176 -20.19 -5.62 9.26
CA ALA A 176 -21.38 -5.92 10.05
C ALA A 176 -21.14 -5.75 11.55
N LEU A 177 -20.04 -6.30 12.08
CA LEU A 177 -19.70 -6.23 13.51
C LEU A 177 -19.44 -4.79 14.00
N PRO A 178 -18.56 -3.98 13.36
CA PRO A 178 -18.38 -2.57 13.69
C PRO A 178 -19.66 -1.73 13.56
N ALA A 179 -20.45 -1.96 12.51
CA ALA A 179 -21.71 -1.24 12.31
C ALA A 179 -22.72 -1.54 13.42
N LEU A 180 -22.89 -2.82 13.79
CA LEU A 180 -23.74 -3.23 14.90
C LEU A 180 -23.25 -2.68 16.24
N GLY A 181 -21.94 -2.68 16.48
CA GLY A 181 -21.33 -2.08 17.67
C GLY A 181 -21.60 -0.58 17.78
N ALA A 182 -21.39 0.17 16.69
CA ALA A 182 -21.65 1.61 16.64
C ALA A 182 -23.15 1.92 16.84
N LEU A 183 -24.03 1.14 16.21
CA LEU A 183 -25.48 1.28 16.34
C LEU A 183 -25.95 0.97 17.78
N GLY A 184 -25.35 -0.04 18.43
CA GLY A 184 -25.59 -0.35 19.84
C GLY A 184 -25.15 0.77 20.79
N VAL A 185 -23.98 1.37 20.56
CA VAL A 185 -23.50 2.53 21.34
C VAL A 185 -24.40 3.74 21.13
N ALA A 186 -24.79 4.04 19.89
CA ALA A 186 -25.70 5.13 19.57
C ALA A 186 -27.05 4.93 20.26
N LEU A 187 -27.65 3.74 20.17
CA LEU A 187 -28.89 3.39 20.87
C LEU A 187 -28.75 3.53 22.39
N ALA A 188 -27.66 3.05 22.99
CA ALA A 188 -27.44 3.19 24.43
C ALA A 188 -27.30 4.66 24.87
N PHE A 189 -26.66 5.49 24.04
CA PHE A 189 -26.52 6.94 24.27
C PHE A 189 -27.87 7.66 24.15
N PHE A 190 -28.61 7.43 23.06
CA PHE A 190 -29.89 8.09 22.81
C PHE A 190 -31.03 7.62 23.72
N VAL A 191 -31.05 6.35 24.11
CA VAL A 191 -32.12 5.77 24.94
C VAL A 191 -31.86 5.98 26.44
N ARG A 192 -30.75 6.63 26.84
CA ARG A 192 -30.35 6.88 28.25
C ARG A 192 -30.30 5.62 29.14
N ARG A 193 -30.33 4.41 28.55
CA ARG A 193 -30.35 3.13 29.27
C ARG A 193 -28.93 2.62 29.52
N ARG A 194 -28.35 3.03 30.66
CA ARG A 194 -27.01 2.62 31.13
C ARG A 194 -26.80 1.09 31.17
N ALA A 195 -27.86 0.31 31.41
CA ALA A 195 -27.79 -1.16 31.45
C ALA A 195 -27.36 -1.81 30.12
N LEU A 196 -27.56 -1.13 28.98
CA LEU A 196 -27.20 -1.64 27.65
C LEU A 196 -25.84 -1.12 27.15
N ALA A 197 -25.25 -0.13 27.83
CA ALA A 197 -23.99 0.48 27.42
C ALA A 197 -22.79 -0.46 27.57
N ALA A 198 -22.77 -1.30 28.60
CA ALA A 198 -21.70 -2.26 28.85
C ALA A 198 -21.63 -3.40 27.79
N PRO A 199 -22.72 -4.12 27.46
CA PRO A 199 -22.65 -5.14 26.41
C PRO A 199 -22.37 -4.54 25.02
N ALA A 200 -22.88 -3.34 24.73
CA ALA A 200 -22.59 -2.64 23.47
C ALA A 200 -21.10 -2.25 23.36
N ALA A 201 -20.50 -1.75 24.45
CA ALA A 201 -19.07 -1.46 24.50
C ALA A 201 -18.23 -2.74 24.34
N GLY A 202 -18.64 -3.86 24.95
CA GLY A 202 -17.97 -5.16 24.82
C GLY A 202 -17.94 -5.66 23.37
N LEU A 203 -19.08 -5.55 22.68
CA LEU A 203 -19.19 -5.89 21.26
C LEU A 203 -18.35 -4.96 20.37
N ALA A 204 -18.28 -3.66 20.68
CA ALA A 204 -17.44 -2.72 19.93
C ALA A 204 -15.94 -3.04 20.06
N VAL A 205 -15.48 -3.40 21.26
CA VAL A 205 -14.09 -3.83 21.50
C VAL A 205 -13.79 -5.16 20.80
N ALA A 206 -14.69 -6.14 20.88
CA ALA A 206 -14.54 -7.42 20.19
C ALA A 206 -14.52 -7.24 18.66
N ALA A 207 -15.38 -6.38 18.12
CA ALA A 207 -15.40 -6.03 16.69
C ALA A 207 -14.08 -5.36 16.24
N ALA A 208 -13.55 -4.43 17.05
CA ALA A 208 -12.28 -3.75 16.77
C ALA A 208 -11.09 -4.72 16.82
N LEU A 209 -11.07 -5.65 17.79
CA LEU A 209 -10.03 -6.68 17.90
C LEU A 209 -10.08 -7.69 16.75
N LEU A 210 -11.28 -8.06 16.28
CA LEU A 210 -11.45 -8.97 15.14
C LEU A 210 -11.13 -8.30 13.79
N ALA A 211 -11.27 -6.98 13.67
CA ALA A 211 -10.97 -6.24 12.44
C ALA A 211 -9.47 -6.29 12.06
N LEU A 212 -8.58 -6.40 13.05
CA LEU A 212 -7.12 -6.45 12.88
C LEU A 212 -6.63 -7.72 12.15
N PRO A 213 -6.89 -8.96 12.64
CA PRO A 213 -6.45 -10.19 11.97
C PRO A 213 -7.20 -10.44 10.65
N LEU A 214 -8.42 -9.91 10.50
CA LEU A 214 -9.22 -10.12 9.29
C LEU A 214 -8.73 -9.29 8.08
N GLY A 215 -7.75 -8.39 8.26
CA GLY A 215 -7.19 -7.61 7.16
C GLY A 215 -8.22 -6.71 6.50
N ALA A 216 -9.12 -6.14 7.30
CA ALA A 216 -10.32 -5.46 6.83
C ALA A 216 -10.06 -4.37 5.77
N GLY A 217 -8.98 -3.59 5.92
CA GLY A 217 -8.61 -2.59 4.91
C GLY A 217 -8.13 -3.17 3.58
N ARG A 218 -7.58 -4.40 3.57
CA ARG A 218 -7.26 -5.13 2.33
C ARG A 218 -8.51 -5.64 1.62
N ARG A 219 -9.63 -5.84 2.33
CA ARG A 219 -10.89 -6.32 1.75
C ARG A 219 -11.67 -5.24 1.00
N GLY A 220 -11.37 -3.95 1.22
CA GLY A 220 -11.95 -2.88 0.39
C GLY A 220 -11.64 -3.07 -1.10
N ALA A 221 -10.49 -3.69 -1.41
CA ALA A 221 -10.11 -4.03 -2.77
C ALA A 221 -11.10 -4.99 -3.46
N ASP A 222 -11.79 -5.88 -2.71
CA ASP A 222 -12.81 -6.76 -3.29
C ASP A 222 -13.98 -5.95 -3.88
N LEU A 223 -14.38 -4.84 -3.23
CA LEU A 223 -15.45 -3.96 -3.72
C LEU A 223 -15.02 -3.19 -4.97
N GLY A 224 -13.78 -2.70 -4.98
CA GLY A 224 -13.20 -2.02 -6.15
C GLY A 224 -13.13 -2.95 -7.36
N VAL A 225 -12.52 -4.12 -7.18
CA VAL A 225 -12.30 -5.08 -8.26
C VAL A 225 -13.63 -5.63 -8.77
N ALA A 226 -14.62 -5.81 -7.88
CA ALA A 226 -16.00 -6.17 -8.23
C ALA A 226 -16.74 -5.09 -9.03
N GLY A 227 -16.22 -3.85 -9.05
CA GLY A 227 -16.86 -2.70 -9.70
C GLY A 227 -18.02 -2.11 -8.88
N LEU A 228 -18.09 -2.40 -7.58
CA LEU A 228 -19.14 -1.90 -6.70
C LEU A 228 -18.82 -0.50 -6.15
N LEU A 229 -17.54 -0.19 -5.95
CA LEU A 229 -17.07 1.13 -5.50
C LEU A 229 -15.89 1.59 -6.34
N GLY A 230 -15.71 2.91 -6.45
CA GLY A 230 -14.56 3.53 -7.10
C GLY A 230 -14.25 4.89 -6.51
N GLY A 231 -13.05 5.40 -6.80
CA GLY A 231 -12.60 6.72 -6.34
C GLY A 231 -12.66 6.87 -4.81
N THR A 232 -13.13 8.03 -4.34
CA THR A 232 -13.17 8.37 -2.91
C THR A 232 -13.98 7.38 -2.07
N ALA A 233 -15.05 6.81 -2.61
CA ALA A 233 -15.85 5.83 -1.89
C ALA A 233 -15.07 4.53 -1.63
N LEU A 234 -14.21 4.12 -2.57
CA LEU A 234 -13.33 2.98 -2.40
C LEU A 234 -12.22 3.30 -1.38
N ASP A 235 -11.63 4.49 -1.43
CA ASP A 235 -10.63 4.95 -0.46
C ASP A 235 -11.22 4.90 0.96
N VAL A 236 -12.41 5.47 1.16
CA VAL A 236 -13.12 5.42 2.44
C VAL A 236 -13.42 3.98 2.83
N ALA A 237 -13.94 3.14 1.94
CA ALA A 237 -14.25 1.74 2.26
C ALA A 237 -13.00 0.91 2.62
N SER A 238 -11.83 1.28 2.10
CA SER A 238 -10.55 0.66 2.43
C SER A 238 -9.98 1.08 3.79
N VAL A 239 -10.38 2.26 4.30
CA VAL A 239 -9.89 2.80 5.58
C VAL A 239 -10.95 2.71 6.69
N ALA A 240 -12.24 2.65 6.35
CA ALA A 240 -13.37 2.64 7.29
C ALA A 240 -13.24 1.56 8.38
N PRO A 241 -12.84 0.31 8.07
CA PRO A 241 -12.64 -0.69 9.12
C PRO A 241 -11.51 -0.34 10.10
N LEU A 242 -10.49 0.40 9.66
CA LEU A 242 -9.39 0.86 10.51
C LEU A 242 -9.83 2.06 11.36
N THR A 243 -10.74 2.90 10.88
CA THR A 243 -11.31 4.01 11.67
C THR A 243 -12.22 3.55 12.81
N ALA A 244 -12.65 2.29 12.82
CA ALA A 244 -13.40 1.71 13.94
C ALA A 244 -12.51 1.42 15.17
N LEU A 245 -11.17 1.34 15.01
CA LEU A 245 -10.21 1.11 16.10
C LEU A 245 -10.21 2.22 17.17
N PRO A 246 -10.10 3.52 16.81
CA PRO A 246 -10.11 4.59 17.81
C PRO A 246 -11.44 4.74 18.55
N LEU A 247 -12.57 4.28 17.99
CA LEU A 247 -13.85 4.21 18.71
C LEU A 247 -13.92 3.05 19.70
N GLY A 248 -13.14 1.98 19.47
CA GLY A 248 -13.01 0.86 20.40
C GLY A 248 -12.29 1.22 21.70
N MET A 249 -11.37 2.19 21.69
CA MET A 249 -10.61 2.59 22.89
C MET A 249 -11.47 3.26 23.98
N PRO A 250 -12.32 4.26 23.69
CA PRO A 250 -13.26 4.81 24.67
C PRO A 250 -14.21 3.76 25.23
N ALA A 251 -14.66 2.83 24.39
CA ALA A 251 -15.49 1.70 24.82
C ALA A 251 -14.73 0.75 25.76
N ALA A 252 -13.47 0.41 25.45
CA ALA A 252 -12.59 -0.37 26.31
C ALA A 252 -12.29 0.33 27.64
N MET A 253 -12.07 1.65 27.62
CA MET A 253 -11.88 2.46 28.83
C MET A 253 -13.14 2.49 29.70
N LEU A 254 -14.33 2.62 29.09
CA LEU A 254 -15.62 2.53 29.79
C LEU A 254 -15.82 1.16 30.43
N LEU A 255 -15.53 0.07 29.71
CA LEU A 255 -15.56 -1.29 30.26
C LEU A 255 -14.56 -1.49 31.39
N GLY A 256 -13.33 -1.01 31.22
CA GLY A 256 -12.29 -1.06 32.25
C GLY A 256 -12.72 -0.30 33.50
N ALA A 257 -13.28 0.90 33.35
CA ALA A 257 -13.79 1.69 34.46
C ALA A 257 -14.98 1.01 35.17
N MET A 258 -15.89 0.38 34.43
CA MET A 258 -16.99 -0.40 35.01
C MET A 258 -16.51 -1.66 35.73
N ALA A 259 -15.55 -2.39 35.16
CA ALA A 259 -14.96 -3.58 35.77
C ALA A 259 -14.20 -3.23 37.07
N VAL A 260 -13.39 -2.15 37.05
CA VAL A 260 -12.70 -1.65 38.24
C VAL A 260 -13.70 -1.21 39.32
N ARG A 261 -14.82 -0.58 38.95
CA ARG A 261 -15.86 -0.16 39.88
C ARG A 261 -16.65 -1.35 40.47
N GLY A 262 -16.87 -2.41 39.69
CA GLY A 262 -17.47 -3.66 40.16
C GLY A 262 -16.55 -4.42 41.12
N LEU A 263 -15.24 -4.45 40.84
CA LEU A 263 -14.23 -5.12 41.67
C LEU A 263 -13.88 -4.36 42.95
N ARG A 264 -13.95 -3.02 42.95
CA ARG A 264 -13.67 -2.19 44.14
C ARG A 264 -14.86 -2.01 45.08
N GLY A 265 -16.02 -2.61 44.76
CA GLY A 265 -17.25 -2.44 45.53
C GLY A 265 -17.80 -1.00 45.48
N PRO A 266 -19.05 -0.77 45.90
CA PRO A 266 -19.58 0.58 45.97
C PRO A 266 -18.71 1.42 46.89
N ALA A 267 -18.23 2.56 46.39
CA ALA A 267 -17.59 3.56 47.22
C ALA A 267 -18.58 3.94 48.33
N VAL A 268 -18.21 3.57 49.56
CA VAL A 268 -18.60 4.12 50.86
C VAL A 268 -20.06 4.56 50.96
N ARG A 269 -20.82 3.85 51.80
CA ARG A 269 -22.10 4.32 52.35
C ARG A 269 -21.99 5.82 52.62
N HIS A 270 -22.75 6.64 51.91
CA HIS A 270 -22.98 8.01 52.34
C HIS A 270 -23.46 7.92 53.79
N GLU A 271 -22.61 8.32 54.73
CA GLU A 271 -23.08 8.68 56.06
C GLU A 271 -24.20 9.69 55.82
N HIS A 272 -25.35 9.39 56.42
CA HIS A 272 -26.52 10.25 56.42
C HIS A 272 -26.05 11.66 56.75
N GLU A 273 -26.15 12.59 55.80
CA GLU A 273 -26.08 14.02 56.10
C GLU A 273 -27.20 14.28 57.10
N ALA A 274 -26.81 14.41 58.38
CA ALA A 274 -27.73 14.81 59.41
C ALA A 274 -28.25 16.21 59.04
N PRO A 275 -29.58 16.44 59.03
CA PRO A 275 -30.11 17.76 58.74
C PRO A 275 -29.53 18.76 59.75
N PRO A 276 -29.23 20.01 59.32
CA PRO A 276 -28.68 21.02 60.21
C PRO A 276 -29.64 21.20 61.38
N ARG A 277 -29.12 21.05 62.61
CA ARG A 277 -29.87 21.38 63.82
C ARG A 277 -30.25 22.85 63.73
N ASP A 278 -31.55 23.11 63.86
CA ASP A 278 -32.09 24.41 64.23
C ASP A 278 -31.43 24.87 65.53
N THR A 279 -30.32 25.58 65.39
CA THR A 279 -29.82 26.49 66.42
C THR A 279 -29.90 27.86 65.79
N GLY A 280 -31.09 28.45 65.94
CA GLY A 280 -31.37 29.79 65.48
C GLY A 280 -30.40 30.78 66.11
N ALA A 281 -29.72 31.51 65.24
CA ALA A 281 -29.18 32.83 65.53
C ALA A 281 -28.98 33.53 64.18
N PHE A 282 -30.02 34.22 63.73
CA PHE A 282 -29.81 35.43 62.94
C PHE A 282 -29.25 36.48 63.90
N TRP A 283 -27.99 36.86 63.74
CA TRP A 283 -27.41 38.21 63.77
C TRP A 283 -25.96 38.11 63.27
#